data_AF-A0A843I6I4-F1
#
_entry.id   AF-A0A843I6I4-F1
#
_cell.length_a   1.000
_cell.length_b   1.000
_cell.length_c   1.000
_cell.angle_alpha   90.00
_cell.angle_beta   90.00
_cell.angle_gamma   90.00
#
_symmetry.space_group_name_H-M   'P 1'
#
loop_
_entity.id
_entity.type
_entity.pdbx_description
1 polymer ?
#
loop_
_entity_poly.entity_id
_entity_poly.type
_entity_poly.pdbx_seq_one_letter_code
_entity_poly.pdbx_strand_id
1 'polypeptide(L)'
;MIWNQYFLHNDSTDWRRGVFHYLIFVHDQTPKGFAFSGDVPPYWGYNPGTNAFGLANTMIEKRIQKMPLKTTDYIIASLIVHEMGHNFGIRFGEPFGCDNRLTNSPFKLGWYIWRNYKSIMNYRYTYSLLDYSDGSHGKRDYDDWANIDLSYFEIPG
;
A
#
# COMPACT_ATOMS: atom_id res chain seq x y z
N MET A 1 -8.99 -6.69 -23.96
CA MET A 1 -7.70 -6.48 -23.27
C MET A 1 -7.19 -7.84 -22.78
N ILE A 2 -5.88 -8.11 -22.78
CA ILE A 2 -5.29 -9.42 -22.41
C ILE A 2 -5.81 -9.87 -21.03
N TRP A 3 -5.89 -8.94 -20.08
CA TRP A 3 -6.51 -9.13 -18.78
C TRP A 3 -7.90 -9.79 -18.84
N ASN A 4 -8.88 -9.10 -19.44
CA ASN A 4 -10.26 -9.58 -19.50
C ASN A 4 -10.34 -10.96 -20.16
N GLN A 5 -9.60 -11.17 -21.25
CA GLN A 5 -9.72 -12.41 -22.02
C GLN A 5 -9.08 -13.62 -21.33
N TYR A 6 -7.87 -13.47 -20.81
CA TYR A 6 -7.09 -14.60 -20.32
C TYR A 6 -7.20 -14.82 -18.81
N PHE A 7 -7.51 -13.77 -18.05
CA PHE A 7 -7.56 -13.83 -16.60
C PHE A 7 -8.99 -13.86 -16.05
N LEU A 8 -9.84 -12.94 -16.50
CA LEU A 8 -11.25 -12.90 -16.12
C LEU A 8 -12.16 -13.71 -17.06
N HIS A 9 -11.62 -14.31 -18.12
CA HIS A 9 -12.39 -15.06 -19.12
C HIS A 9 -13.61 -14.32 -19.71
N ASN A 10 -13.51 -13.00 -19.82
CA ASN A 10 -14.54 -12.05 -20.22
C ASN A 10 -15.76 -12.00 -19.27
N ASP A 11 -15.62 -12.47 -18.04
CA ASP A 11 -16.60 -12.34 -16.97
C ASP A 11 -16.17 -11.26 -15.98
N SER A 12 -16.82 -10.09 -16.03
CA SER A 12 -16.53 -8.98 -15.12
C SER A 12 -16.98 -9.20 -13.67
N THR A 13 -17.73 -10.29 -13.43
CA THR A 13 -18.19 -10.74 -12.10
C THR A 13 -17.37 -11.92 -11.57
N ASP A 14 -16.34 -12.35 -12.30
CA ASP A 14 -15.46 -13.43 -11.87
C ASP A 14 -14.78 -13.07 -10.53
N TRP A 15 -14.87 -13.98 -9.56
CA TRP A 15 -14.34 -13.81 -8.21
C TRP A 15 -12.84 -13.47 -8.20
N ARG A 16 -12.09 -13.87 -9.23
CA ARG A 16 -10.65 -13.57 -9.36
C ARG A 16 -10.38 -12.07 -9.38
N ARG A 17 -11.33 -11.27 -9.86
CA ARG A 17 -11.21 -9.81 -9.94
C ARG A 17 -11.02 -9.17 -8.56
N GLY A 18 -11.67 -9.70 -7.53
CA GLY A 18 -11.56 -9.21 -6.15
C GLY A 18 -10.48 -9.89 -5.31
N VAL A 19 -9.81 -10.92 -5.83
CA VAL A 19 -8.78 -11.67 -5.09
C VAL A 19 -7.37 -11.37 -5.58
N PHE A 20 -7.20 -11.17 -6.89
CA PHE A 20 -5.87 -11.02 -7.47
C PHE A 20 -5.53 -9.56 -7.72
N HIS A 21 -4.47 -9.10 -7.05
CA HIS A 21 -3.91 -7.77 -7.21
C HIS A 21 -2.57 -7.84 -7.94
N TYR A 22 -2.32 -6.88 -8.82
CA TYR A 22 -1.19 -6.94 -9.75
C TYR A 22 -0.06 -6.05 -9.29
N LEU A 23 1.12 -6.63 -9.11
CA LEU A 23 2.35 -5.92 -8.81
C LEU A 23 3.24 -5.86 -10.05
N ILE A 24 3.74 -4.67 -10.36
CA ILE A 24 4.75 -4.47 -11.40
C ILE A 24 6.02 -3.89 -10.78
N PHE A 25 7.15 -4.55 -11.00
CA PHE A 25 8.46 -3.95 -10.72
C PHE A 25 8.93 -3.15 -11.93
N VAL A 26 9.23 -1.88 -11.70
CA VAL A 26 9.73 -0.95 -12.72
C VAL A 26 11.15 -0.57 -12.35
N HIS A 27 12.05 -0.46 -13.32
CA HIS A 27 13.43 -0.05 -13.06
C HIS A 27 13.45 1.26 -12.24
N ASP A 28 12.81 2.31 -12.76
CA ASP A 28 12.61 3.56 -12.05
C ASP A 28 11.28 4.21 -12.45
N GLN A 29 10.57 4.79 -11.48
CA GLN A 29 9.32 5.53 -11.70
C GLN A 29 9.12 6.64 -10.65
N THR A 30 8.18 7.54 -10.88
CA THR A 30 7.74 8.53 -9.88
C THR A 30 6.22 8.61 -9.90
N PRO A 31 5.52 8.43 -8.76
CA PRO A 31 6.05 8.08 -7.43
C PRO A 31 6.71 6.68 -7.38
N LYS A 32 7.50 6.40 -6.31
CA LYS A 32 8.35 5.19 -6.22
C LYS A 32 7.57 3.92 -5.85
N GLY A 33 6.41 4.09 -5.23
CA GLY A 33 5.39 3.09 -4.96
C GLY A 33 4.04 3.75 -5.20
N PHE A 34 3.12 3.06 -5.87
CA PHE A 34 1.81 3.65 -6.18
C PHE A 34 0.75 2.64 -6.62
N ALA A 35 -0.49 2.83 -6.16
CA ALA A 35 -1.67 2.12 -6.61
C ALA A 35 -2.28 2.72 -7.89
N PHE A 36 -2.81 1.86 -8.76
CA PHE A 36 -3.46 2.24 -10.02
C PHE A 36 -4.55 1.22 -10.40
N SER A 37 -5.37 1.60 -11.38
CA SER A 37 -6.41 0.73 -11.92
C SER A 37 -5.87 -0.18 -13.04
N GLY A 38 -5.96 -1.50 -12.86
CA GLY A 38 -5.43 -2.51 -13.77
C GLY A 38 -6.42 -3.05 -14.81
N ASP A 39 -7.72 -2.97 -14.54
CA ASP A 39 -8.79 -3.61 -15.33
C ASP A 39 -9.87 -2.64 -15.84
N VAL A 40 -9.83 -1.39 -15.40
CA VAL A 40 -10.69 -0.29 -15.82
C VAL A 40 -9.85 0.83 -16.47
N PRO A 41 -10.46 1.83 -17.15
CA PRO A 41 -9.70 2.91 -17.79
C PRO A 41 -8.64 3.48 -16.83
N PRO A 42 -7.36 3.56 -17.24
CA PRO A 42 -6.26 3.88 -16.33
C PRO A 42 -6.51 5.20 -15.62
N TYR A 43 -6.59 5.14 -14.30
CA TYR A 43 -6.48 6.32 -13.46
C TYR A 43 -5.56 6.03 -12.29
N TRP A 44 -5.05 7.12 -11.74
CA TRP A 44 -4.00 7.15 -10.75
C TRP A 44 -4.61 7.61 -9.44
N GLY A 45 -4.19 7.00 -8.33
CA GLY A 45 -4.51 7.48 -6.99
C GLY A 45 -5.12 6.42 -6.11
N TYR A 46 -5.64 6.88 -4.99
CA TYR A 46 -6.25 6.06 -3.95
C TYR A 46 -7.76 6.09 -4.09
N ASN A 47 -8.31 5.94 -5.30
CA ASN A 47 -9.76 5.97 -5.55
C ASN A 47 -10.30 4.57 -5.82
N PRO A 48 -11.55 4.27 -5.45
CA PRO A 48 -12.19 2.98 -5.74
C PRO A 48 -12.11 2.60 -7.23
N GLY A 49 -11.74 1.36 -7.51
CA GLY A 49 -11.36 0.80 -8.81
C GLY A 49 -9.86 0.41 -8.92
N THR A 50 -9.07 0.61 -7.86
CA THR A 50 -7.64 0.28 -7.82
C THR A 50 -7.43 -1.17 -7.40
N ASN A 51 -6.68 -1.92 -8.21
CA ASN A 51 -6.38 -3.33 -7.97
C ASN A 51 -4.95 -3.70 -8.37
N ALA A 52 -4.11 -2.71 -8.68
CA ALA A 52 -2.74 -2.93 -9.08
C ALA A 52 -1.83 -1.87 -8.45
N PHE A 53 -0.56 -2.18 -8.30
CA PHE A 53 0.45 -1.25 -7.81
C PHE A 53 1.81 -1.50 -8.45
N GLY A 54 2.62 -0.45 -8.50
CA GLY A 54 3.97 -0.49 -9.05
C GLY A 54 5.01 -0.22 -7.97
N LEU A 55 6.17 -0.88 -8.05
CA LEU A 55 7.32 -0.62 -7.19
C LEU A 55 8.56 -0.29 -8.03
N ALA A 56 9.28 0.77 -7.66
CA ALA A 56 10.54 1.15 -8.29
C ALA A 56 11.72 0.35 -7.70
N ASN A 57 12.51 -0.31 -8.54
CA ASN A 57 13.70 -1.05 -8.12
C ASN A 57 14.75 -0.12 -7.48
N THR A 58 14.93 1.09 -8.01
CA THR A 58 15.81 2.10 -7.41
C THR A 58 15.46 2.43 -5.94
N MET A 59 14.17 2.36 -5.57
CA MET A 59 13.75 2.54 -4.18
C MET A 59 14.17 1.35 -3.33
N ILE A 60 13.96 0.13 -3.82
CA ILE A 60 14.33 -1.11 -3.13
C ILE A 60 15.84 -1.12 -2.86
N GLU A 61 16.65 -0.89 -3.89
CA GLU A 61 18.12 -0.82 -3.79
C GLU A 61 18.57 0.21 -2.76
N LYS A 62 18.00 1.42 -2.80
CA LYS A 62 18.31 2.49 -1.85
C LYS A 62 17.92 2.13 -0.42
N ARG A 63 16.85 1.34 -0.22
CA ARG A 63 16.43 0.88 1.12
C ARG A 63 17.35 -0.22 1.64
N ILE A 64 17.74 -1.18 0.81
CA ILE A 64 18.72 -2.22 1.15
C ILE A 64 20.01 -1.57 1.65
N GLN A 65 20.53 -0.58 0.91
CA GLN A 65 21.75 0.16 1.30
C GLN A 65 21.59 0.91 2.64
N LYS A 66 20.42 1.48 2.91
CA LYS A 66 20.15 2.25 4.13
C LYS A 66 19.81 1.38 5.35
N MET A 67 19.43 0.12 5.14
CA MET A 67 18.93 -0.78 6.17
C MET A 67 19.66 -2.13 6.10
N PRO A 68 20.99 -2.16 6.32
CA PRO A 68 21.81 -3.36 6.11
C PRO A 68 21.47 -4.53 7.03
N LEU A 69 20.73 -4.27 8.12
CA LEU A 69 20.26 -5.30 9.06
C LEU A 69 18.93 -5.95 8.65
N LYS A 70 18.27 -5.46 7.60
CA LYS A 70 17.02 -6.02 7.06
C LYS A 70 17.32 -6.81 5.80
N THR A 71 16.68 -7.97 5.65
CA THR A 71 16.80 -8.75 4.43
C THR A 71 16.10 -8.06 3.27
N THR A 72 16.57 -8.30 2.05
CA THR A 72 15.92 -7.83 0.82
C THR A 72 14.46 -8.27 0.78
N ASP A 73 14.17 -9.53 1.10
CA ASP A 73 12.82 -10.08 1.11
C ASP A 73 11.90 -9.34 2.07
N TYR A 74 12.39 -8.98 3.27
CA TYR A 74 11.61 -8.22 4.23
C TYR A 74 11.29 -6.82 3.70
N ILE A 75 12.25 -6.15 3.04
CA ILE A 75 12.03 -4.83 2.45
C ILE A 75 11.00 -4.89 1.32
N ILE A 76 11.09 -5.90 0.46
CA ILE A 76 10.14 -6.11 -0.63
C ILE A 76 8.75 -6.43 -0.07
N ALA A 77 8.64 -7.39 0.86
CA ALA A 77 7.38 -7.73 1.50
C ALA A 77 6.75 -6.51 2.17
N SER A 78 7.56 -5.69 2.85
CA SER A 78 7.10 -4.47 3.50
C SER A 78 6.47 -3.48 2.51
N LEU A 79 7.12 -3.29 1.35
CA LEU A 79 6.60 -2.43 0.29
C LEU A 79 5.33 -3.00 -0.33
N ILE A 80 5.29 -4.30 -0.59
CA ILE A 80 4.12 -4.97 -1.16
C ILE A 80 2.91 -4.80 -0.24
N VAL A 81 3.05 -5.11 1.05
CA VAL A 81 1.95 -4.99 2.00
C VAL A 81 1.52 -3.52 2.17
N HIS A 82 2.47 -2.58 2.18
CA HIS A 82 2.15 -1.15 2.22
C HIS A 82 1.31 -0.70 1.01
N GLU A 83 1.75 -0.99 -0.21
CA GLU A 83 0.99 -0.61 -1.42
C GLU A 83 -0.34 -1.38 -1.54
N MET A 84 -0.40 -2.61 -1.04
CA MET A 84 -1.62 -3.40 -1.00
C MET A 84 -2.67 -2.78 -0.07
N GLY A 85 -2.27 -2.12 1.01
CA GLY A 85 -3.20 -1.38 1.88
C GLY A 85 -3.96 -0.29 1.14
N HIS A 86 -3.31 0.36 0.16
CA HIS A 86 -3.94 1.34 -0.72
C HIS A 86 -4.98 0.72 -1.66
N ASN A 87 -4.74 -0.51 -2.14
CA ASN A 87 -5.74 -1.27 -2.88
C ASN A 87 -6.95 -1.69 -2.04
N PHE A 88 -6.86 -1.59 -0.70
CA PHE A 88 -7.97 -1.85 0.22
C PHE A 88 -8.54 -0.56 0.82
N GLY A 89 -8.28 0.59 0.19
CA GLY A 89 -8.94 1.85 0.55
C GLY A 89 -8.31 2.63 1.68
N ILE A 90 -7.16 2.20 2.23
CA ILE A 90 -6.38 3.06 3.14
C ILE A 90 -5.69 4.12 2.29
N ARG A 91 -6.04 5.39 2.46
CA ARG A 91 -5.57 6.46 1.55
C ARG A 91 -4.46 7.27 2.17
N PHE A 92 -3.69 7.95 1.31
CA PHE A 92 -2.76 8.97 1.76
C PHE A 92 -3.46 9.99 2.67
N GLY A 93 -3.02 10.08 3.93
CA GLY A 93 -3.58 11.01 4.91
C GLY A 93 -4.94 10.58 5.52
N GLU A 94 -5.49 9.43 5.13
CA GLU A 94 -6.72 8.86 5.70
C GLU A 94 -6.47 7.38 6.06
N PRO A 95 -6.10 7.08 7.32
CA PRO A 95 -5.99 7.99 8.46
C PRO A 95 -4.78 8.95 8.38
N PHE A 96 -4.79 10.07 9.12
CA PHE A 96 -3.72 11.09 9.08
C PHE A 96 -2.29 10.57 9.40
N GLY A 97 -2.17 9.37 9.98
CA GLY A 97 -0.90 8.69 10.20
C GLY A 97 -0.36 7.93 8.98
N CYS A 98 -1.23 7.59 8.02
CA CYS A 98 -0.91 6.90 6.77
C CYS A 98 -0.06 7.82 5.87
N ASP A 99 1.01 7.27 5.31
CA ASP A 99 1.98 7.97 4.43
C ASP A 99 2.51 9.29 4.99
N ASN A 100 2.49 9.42 6.32
CA ASN A 100 2.78 10.69 6.92
C ASN A 100 4.29 11.00 6.82
N ARG A 101 4.66 11.91 5.91
CA ARG A 101 6.07 12.34 5.73
C ARG A 101 6.70 12.94 7.00
N LEU A 102 5.89 13.30 8.01
CA LEU A 102 6.36 13.76 9.31
C LEU A 102 6.69 12.62 10.27
N THR A 103 6.41 11.36 9.93
CA THR A 103 6.73 10.17 10.74
C THR A 103 7.95 9.41 10.23
N ASN A 104 8.66 9.93 9.22
CA ASN A 104 9.80 9.23 8.62
C ASN A 104 11.15 9.49 9.32
N SER A 105 11.18 10.32 10.37
CA SER A 105 12.41 10.68 11.10
C SER A 105 12.11 11.06 12.55
N PRO A 106 12.93 10.64 13.53
CA PRO A 106 12.76 10.95 14.95
C PRO A 106 12.92 12.44 15.29
N PHE A 107 13.41 13.26 14.36
CA PHE A 107 13.52 14.72 14.55
C PHE A 107 12.23 15.47 14.20
N LYS A 108 11.22 14.79 13.63
CA LYS A 108 9.96 15.41 13.23
C LYS A 108 8.89 15.15 14.28
N LEU A 109 8.04 16.14 14.54
CA LEU A 109 6.98 16.05 15.55
C LEU A 109 6.00 14.89 15.28
N GLY A 110 5.71 14.62 13.99
CA GLY A 110 4.86 13.52 13.55
C GLY A 110 5.31 12.15 14.09
N TRP A 111 6.62 11.91 14.19
CA TRP A 111 7.19 10.67 14.72
C TRP A 111 6.65 10.31 16.10
N TYR A 112 6.46 11.31 16.96
CA TYR A 112 5.98 11.13 18.33
C TYR A 112 4.46 11.18 18.39
N ILE A 113 3.82 12.07 17.62
CA ILE A 113 2.36 12.22 17.55
C ILE A 113 1.69 10.91 17.11
N TRP A 114 2.27 10.22 16.13
CA TRP A 114 1.74 8.99 15.52
C TRP A 114 2.53 7.75 15.95
N ARG A 115 3.20 7.79 17.11
CA ARG A 115 3.95 6.65 17.63
C ARG A 115 3.06 5.43 17.92
N ASN A 116 1.80 5.67 18.27
CA ASN A 116 0.85 4.63 18.61
C ASN A 116 0.19 4.03 17.38
N TYR A 117 0.24 4.70 16.22
CA TYR A 117 -0.29 4.14 14.98
C TYR A 117 0.63 3.03 14.46
N LYS A 118 0.43 1.81 14.95
CA LYS A 118 1.25 0.62 14.69
C LYS A 118 0.79 -0.09 13.43
N SER A 119 1.06 0.56 12.30
CA SER A 119 0.69 0.07 10.99
C SER A 119 1.84 0.24 10.02
N ILE A 120 2.00 -0.70 9.09
CA ILE A 120 2.92 -0.60 7.97
C ILE A 120 2.66 0.64 7.09
N MET A 121 1.43 1.16 7.13
CA MET A 121 1.00 2.38 6.43
C MET A 121 1.64 3.65 6.99
N ASN A 122 2.20 3.58 8.21
CA ASN A 122 2.96 4.66 8.82
C ASN A 122 4.44 4.58 8.44
N TYR A 123 5.03 5.64 7.88
CA TYR A 123 6.47 5.66 7.50
C TYR A 123 7.44 5.42 8.65
N ARG A 124 7.00 5.59 9.90
CA ARG A 124 7.78 5.17 11.06
C ARG A 124 8.00 3.66 11.09
N TYR A 125 6.98 2.90 10.66
CA TYR A 125 6.89 1.46 10.84
C TYR A 125 7.02 0.64 9.56
N THR A 126 6.91 1.25 8.37
CA THR A 126 6.96 0.57 7.07
C THR A 126 8.00 -0.53 6.94
N TYR A 127 9.22 -0.36 7.48
CA TYR A 127 10.30 -1.37 7.40
C TYR A 127 10.62 -2.05 8.74
N SER A 128 9.72 -1.97 9.72
CA SER A 128 9.91 -2.53 11.06
C SER A 128 8.71 -3.33 11.58
N LEU A 129 7.55 -3.19 10.94
CA LEU A 129 6.34 -3.94 11.19
C LEU A 129 5.77 -4.42 9.85
N LEU A 130 5.41 -5.69 9.75
CA LEU A 130 4.77 -6.28 8.57
C LEU A 130 3.33 -6.64 8.93
N ASP A 131 2.54 -5.63 9.29
CA ASP A 131 1.14 -5.78 9.70
C ASP A 131 0.41 -4.43 9.59
N TYR A 132 -0.91 -4.48 9.52
CA TYR A 132 -1.79 -3.33 9.68
C TYR A 132 -2.15 -3.14 11.15
N SER A 133 -2.60 -1.94 11.52
CA SER A 133 -3.03 -1.70 12.89
C SER A 133 -4.41 -2.30 13.18
N ASP A 134 -4.58 -2.81 14.40
CA ASP A 134 -5.85 -3.27 14.98
C ASP A 134 -6.49 -2.22 15.93
N GLY A 135 -5.91 -1.01 16.00
CA GLY A 135 -6.39 0.07 16.86
C GLY A 135 -6.15 -0.12 18.38
N SER A 136 -5.46 -1.17 18.80
CA SER A 136 -5.30 -1.53 20.22
C SER A 136 -4.23 -0.70 20.97
N HIS A 137 -3.40 0.08 20.27
CA HIS A 137 -2.21 0.74 20.82
C HIS A 137 -2.47 2.17 21.34
N GLY A 138 -3.74 2.52 21.54
CA GLY A 138 -4.18 3.73 22.22
C GLY A 138 -4.40 4.94 21.32
N LYS A 139 -4.15 6.14 21.84
CA LYS A 139 -4.54 7.39 21.14
C LYS A 139 -3.91 7.48 19.76
N ARG A 140 -4.76 7.75 18.74
CA ARG A 140 -4.40 7.90 17.32
C ARG A 140 -3.90 6.61 16.66
N ASP A 141 -4.16 5.46 17.26
CA ASP A 141 -4.03 4.19 16.58
C ASP A 141 -5.34 3.91 15.82
N TYR A 142 -5.30 4.03 14.50
CA TYR A 142 -6.45 3.75 13.65
C TYR A 142 -6.49 2.25 13.36
N ASP A 143 -7.66 1.64 13.50
CA ASP A 143 -7.87 0.22 13.22
C ASP A 143 -7.98 0.03 11.70
N ASP A 144 -6.85 -0.21 11.05
CA ASP A 144 -6.79 -0.47 9.61
C ASP A 144 -7.52 -1.77 9.28
N TRP A 145 -7.29 -2.83 10.07
CA TRP A 145 -7.88 -4.15 9.83
C TRP A 145 -9.40 -4.13 9.81
N ALA A 146 -10.04 -3.37 10.69
CA ALA A 146 -11.50 -3.24 10.70
C ALA A 146 -12.04 -2.31 9.59
N ASN A 147 -11.20 -1.52 8.93
CA ASN A 147 -11.60 -0.52 7.95
C ASN A 147 -11.08 -0.77 6.53
N ILE A 148 -10.41 -1.90 6.27
CA ILE A 148 -10.09 -2.31 4.92
C ILE A 148 -11.37 -2.57 4.11
N ASP A 149 -11.37 -2.11 2.87
CA ASP A 149 -12.44 -2.35 1.92
C ASP A 149 -11.97 -3.37 0.88
N LEU A 150 -12.48 -4.59 0.99
CA LEU A 150 -12.17 -5.65 0.02
C LEU A 150 -12.91 -5.48 -1.31
N SER A 151 -13.87 -4.57 -1.39
CA SER A 151 -14.57 -4.19 -2.62
C SER A 151 -13.95 -2.98 -3.31
N TYR A 152 -12.84 -2.46 -2.79
CA TYR A 152 -12.23 -1.22 -3.27
C TYR A 152 -11.71 -1.27 -4.72
N PHE A 153 -11.62 -2.45 -5.31
CA PHE A 153 -11.34 -2.64 -6.74
C PHE A 153 -12.54 -2.32 -7.64
N GLU A 154 -13.72 -2.06 -7.08
CA GLU A 154 -14.92 -1.69 -7.83
C GLU A 154 -14.98 -0.17 -8.06
N ILE A 155 -15.43 0.23 -9.27
CA ILE A 155 -15.80 1.62 -9.52
C ILE A 155 -17.22 1.82 -8.97
N PRO A 156 -17.48 2.87 -8.17
CA PRO A 156 -18.81 3.23 -7.71
C PRO A 156 -19.73 3.47 -8.92
N GLY A 157 -20.87 2.79 -8.92
CA GLY A 157 -21.91 2.95 -9.95
C GLY A 157 -22.60 4.31 -9.93
#